data_AF-A0A955JJF3-F1
#
_entry.id   AF-A0A955JJF3-F1
#
_cell.length_a   1.000
_cell.length_b   1.000
_cell.length_c   1.000
_cell.angle_alpha   90.00
_cell.angle_beta   90.00
_cell.angle_gamma   90.00
#
_symmetry.space_group_name_H-M   'P 1'
#
loop_
_entity.id
_entity.type
_entity.pdbx_description
1 polymer ?
#
loop_
_entity_poly.entity_id
_entity_poly.type
_entity_poly.pdbx_seq_one_letter_code
_entity_poly.pdbx_strand_id
1 'polypeptide(L)'
;MAKRQDASTGQIVDDGQPAAEAPKEKLVDGKPVMSLKVYSPFHVYYNEEAFSLSAENATGPFDVLPHHHNFISLLTSCEMHVAAPSGNKRIRIAGGLLHVHQDTVRVFLDV
;
A
#
# COMPACT_ATOMS: atom_id res chain seq x y z
N MET A 1 -3.03 5.73 -39.76
CA MET A 1 -2.27 5.48 -38.52
C MET A 1 -0.81 5.38 -38.90
N ALA A 2 0.05 6.25 -38.36
CA ALA A 2 1.47 6.23 -38.66
C ALA A 2 2.14 5.15 -37.79
N LYS A 3 2.89 4.24 -38.41
CA LYS A 3 3.69 3.22 -37.71
C LYS A 3 5.15 3.63 -37.80
N ARG A 4 5.86 3.58 -36.68
CA ARG A 4 7.30 3.88 -36.60
C ARG A 4 8.03 2.68 -36.02
N GLN A 5 9.21 2.39 -36.55
CA GLN A 5 10.09 1.38 -35.98
C GLN A 5 10.85 1.98 -34.81
N ASP A 6 10.77 1.31 -33.66
CA ASP A 6 11.54 1.67 -32.48
C ASP A 6 13.03 1.41 -32.75
N ALA A 7 13.85 2.43 -32.56
CA ALA A 7 15.26 2.42 -32.93
C ALA A 7 16.12 1.49 -32.05
N SER A 8 15.61 1.07 -30.88
CA SER A 8 16.34 0.24 -29.92
C SER A 8 16.04 -1.25 -30.11
N THR A 9 14.82 -1.58 -30.53
CA THR A 9 14.32 -2.97 -30.59
C THR A 9 14.01 -3.48 -32.00
N GLY A 10 13.94 -2.60 -33.00
CA GLY A 10 13.60 -2.95 -34.38
C GLY A 10 12.14 -3.37 -34.57
N GLN A 11 11.32 -3.34 -33.52
CA GLN A 11 9.90 -3.66 -33.60
C GLN A 11 9.10 -2.48 -34.15
N ILE A 12 8.09 -2.80 -34.97
CA ILE A 12 7.15 -1.82 -35.50
C ILE A 12 6.14 -1.54 -34.40
N VAL A 13 6.23 -0.38 -33.77
CA VAL A 13 5.31 0.05 -32.71
C VAL A 13 4.17 0.88 -33.31
N ASP A 14 2.94 0.55 -32.90
CA ASP A 14 1.74 1.32 -33.24
C ASP A 14 1.51 2.34 -32.13
N ASP A 15 1.48 3.62 -32.48
CA ASP A 15 1.32 4.75 -31.54
C ASP A 15 -0.08 4.80 -30.89
N GLY A 16 -0.98 3.87 -31.23
CA GLY A 16 -2.35 3.80 -30.72
C GLY A 16 -2.54 2.96 -29.44
N GLN A 17 -1.48 2.44 -28.83
CA GLN A 17 -1.61 1.69 -27.57
C GLN A 17 -1.53 2.66 -26.39
N PRO A 18 -2.59 2.80 -25.57
CA PRO A 18 -2.49 3.58 -24.34
C PRO A 18 -1.38 2.96 -23.49
N ALA A 19 -0.46 3.79 -23.02
CA ALA A 19 0.42 3.42 -21.92
C ALA A 19 -0.44 2.78 -20.81
N ALA A 20 0.01 1.65 -20.27
CA ALA A 20 -0.70 0.92 -19.22
C ALA A 20 -1.32 1.90 -18.23
N GLU A 21 -2.65 1.90 -18.15
CA GLU A 21 -3.42 2.86 -17.37
C GLU A 21 -2.86 2.89 -15.93
N ALA A 22 -2.36 4.05 -15.50
CA ALA A 22 -2.03 4.24 -14.09
C ALA A 22 -3.25 3.83 -13.25
N PRO A 23 -3.08 3.09 -12.14
CA PRO A 23 -4.21 2.64 -11.33
C PRO A 23 -5.08 3.85 -10.99
N LYS A 24 -6.36 3.81 -11.39
CA LYS A 24 -7.32 4.85 -11.02
C LYS A 24 -7.38 4.88 -9.49
N GLU A 25 -7.16 6.07 -8.94
CA GLU A 25 -7.20 6.32 -7.50
C GLU A 25 -8.53 5.83 -6.92
N LYS A 26 -8.46 4.88 -5.98
CA LYS A 26 -9.65 4.37 -5.29
C LYS A 26 -10.11 5.39 -4.27
N LEU A 27 -11.38 5.79 -4.36
CA LEU A 27 -12.00 6.73 -3.44
C LEU A 27 -13.13 6.05 -2.66
N VAL A 28 -13.20 6.29 -1.36
CA VAL A 28 -14.34 5.97 -0.49
C VAL A 28 -14.74 7.25 0.23
N ASP A 29 -16.02 7.62 0.17
CA ASP A 29 -16.55 8.89 0.71
C ASP A 29 -15.78 10.13 0.23
N GLY A 30 -15.30 10.10 -1.03
CA GLY A 30 -14.54 11.18 -1.65
C GLY A 30 -13.10 11.32 -1.15
N LYS A 31 -12.59 10.36 -0.38
CA LYS A 31 -11.20 10.32 0.12
C LYS A 31 -10.44 9.14 -0.46
N PRO A 32 -9.15 9.28 -0.78
CA PRO A 32 -8.33 8.18 -1.28
C PRO A 32 -8.15 7.11 -0.22
N VAL A 33 -8.10 5.85 -0.66
CA VAL A 33 -7.88 4.69 0.19
C VAL A 33 -6.76 3.80 -0.34
N MET A 34 -6.16 3.04 0.56
CA MET A 34 -5.17 2.01 0.27
C MET A 34 -5.63 0.66 0.83
N SER A 35 -5.25 -0.43 0.17
CA SER A 35 -5.56 -1.77 0.64
C SER A 35 -4.64 -2.12 1.79
N LEU A 36 -5.19 -2.45 2.96
CA LEU A 36 -4.41 -2.78 4.15
C LEU A 36 -4.76 -4.17 4.66
N LYS A 37 -3.73 -5.00 4.84
CA LYS A 37 -3.83 -6.30 5.48
C LYS A 37 -2.86 -6.41 6.66
N VAL A 38 -3.40 -6.68 7.84
CA VAL A 38 -2.64 -6.96 9.07
C VAL A 38 -2.92 -8.39 9.50
N TYR A 39 -1.88 -9.21 9.55
CA TYR A 39 -2.02 -10.64 9.82
C TYR A 39 -0.78 -11.25 10.47
N SER A 40 -0.97 -12.37 11.13
CA SER A 40 0.06 -13.28 11.61
C SER A 40 -0.16 -14.67 10.97
N PRO A 41 0.67 -15.70 11.26
CA PRO A 41 0.45 -17.04 10.73
C PRO A 41 -0.92 -17.64 11.05
N PHE A 42 -1.51 -17.27 12.19
CA PHE A 42 -2.72 -17.91 12.71
C PHE A 42 -3.95 -17.01 12.72
N HIS A 43 -3.80 -15.69 12.50
CA HIS A 43 -4.91 -14.75 12.60
C HIS A 43 -4.79 -13.56 11.64
N VAL A 44 -5.94 -13.11 11.11
CA VAL A 44 -6.05 -11.88 10.32
C VAL A 44 -6.75 -10.84 11.16
N TYR A 45 -6.02 -9.80 11.57
CA TYR A 45 -6.52 -8.74 12.44
C TYR A 45 -7.25 -7.65 11.67
N TYR A 46 -6.87 -7.43 10.41
CA TYR A 46 -7.47 -6.44 9.52
C TYR A 46 -7.23 -6.81 8.05
N ASN A 47 -8.22 -6.60 7.18
CA ASN A 47 -8.12 -6.89 5.74
C ASN A 47 -9.17 -6.10 4.95
N GLU A 48 -9.04 -4.77 4.93
CA GLU A 48 -9.99 -3.85 4.30
C GLU A 48 -9.25 -2.64 3.69
N GLU A 49 -9.98 -1.70 3.12
CA GLU A 49 -9.47 -0.41 2.63
C GLU A 49 -9.29 0.57 3.82
N ALA A 50 -8.20 1.32 3.83
CA ALA A 50 -7.86 2.27 4.89
C ALA A 50 -7.49 3.64 4.33
N PHE A 51 -7.79 4.69 5.10
CA PHE A 51 -7.33 6.05 4.84
C PHE A 51 -5.91 6.29 5.34
N SER A 52 -5.51 5.62 6.43
CA SER A 52 -4.15 5.71 6.96
C SER A 52 -3.78 4.53 7.84
N LEU A 53 -2.48 4.30 7.97
CA LEU A 53 -1.88 3.41 8.94
C LEU A 53 -0.77 4.17 9.70
N SER A 54 -0.91 4.28 11.02
CA SER A 54 0.13 4.83 11.90
C SER A 54 0.80 3.73 12.69
N ALA A 55 2.12 3.69 12.70
CA ALA A 55 2.92 2.70 13.43
C ALA A 55 4.29 3.27 13.84
N GLU A 56 5.11 2.47 14.50
CA GLU A 56 6.45 2.85 14.94
C GLU A 56 7.51 1.88 14.43
N ASN A 57 8.68 2.41 14.11
CA ASN A 57 9.89 1.65 13.81
C ASN A 57 11.07 2.15 14.68
N ALA A 58 12.27 1.63 14.42
CA ALA A 58 13.47 2.00 15.18
C ALA A 58 13.84 3.50 15.11
N THR A 59 13.37 4.23 14.10
CA THR A 59 13.58 5.68 13.97
C THR A 59 12.52 6.48 14.73
N GLY A 60 11.27 6.01 14.73
CA GLY A 60 10.17 6.65 15.45
C GLY A 60 8.80 6.38 14.81
N PRO A 61 7.78 7.18 15.17
CA PRO A 61 6.45 7.07 14.60
C PRO A 61 6.42 7.52 13.13
N PHE A 62 5.58 6.86 12.34
CA PHE A 62 5.34 7.20 10.95
C PHE A 62 3.90 6.91 10.55
N ASP A 63 3.48 7.54 9.45
CA ASP A 63 2.16 7.34 8.83
C ASP A 63 2.33 6.85 7.39
N VAL A 64 1.51 5.89 7.00
CA VAL A 64 1.32 5.47 5.62
C VAL A 64 -0.05 5.94 5.16
N LEU A 65 -0.05 6.72 4.10
CA LEU A 65 -1.24 7.25 3.42
C LEU A 65 -1.33 6.64 2.01
N PRO A 66 -2.48 6.75 1.33
CA PRO A 66 -2.58 6.46 -0.09
C PRO A 66 -1.49 7.19 -0.90
N HIS A 67 -0.97 6.53 -1.93
CA HIS A 67 0.14 6.95 -2.80
C HIS A 67 1.49 7.09 -2.12
N HIS A 68 1.67 6.52 -0.92
CA HIS A 68 2.97 6.48 -0.29
C HIS A 68 3.98 5.68 -1.14
N HIS A 69 5.21 6.17 -1.24
CA HIS A 69 6.29 5.47 -1.94
C HIS A 69 6.52 4.07 -1.37
N ASN A 70 7.06 3.17 -2.21
CA ASN A 70 7.40 1.82 -1.79
C ASN A 70 8.29 1.86 -0.55
N PHE A 71 7.88 1.16 0.50
CA PHE A 71 8.48 1.25 1.82
C PHE A 71 8.45 -0.10 2.51
N ILE A 72 9.59 -0.51 3.08
CA ILE A 72 9.69 -1.72 3.89
C ILE A 72 10.33 -1.32 5.22
N SER A 73 9.73 -1.75 6.33
CA SER A 73 10.25 -1.47 7.67
C SER A 73 9.95 -2.59 8.63
N LEU A 74 10.89 -2.85 9.54
CA LEU A 74 10.61 -3.57 10.77
C LEU A 74 9.82 -2.66 11.71
N LEU A 75 8.82 -3.20 12.37
CA LEU A 75 7.99 -2.51 13.35
C LEU A 75 8.49 -2.81 14.76
N THR A 76 8.46 -1.80 15.62
CA THR A 76 8.68 -1.95 17.06
C THR A 76 7.36 -2.16 17.80
N SER A 77 7.42 -2.55 19.06
CA SER A 77 6.23 -2.69 19.91
C SER A 77 5.49 -1.36 20.02
N CYS A 78 4.28 -1.26 19.52
CA CYS A 78 3.46 -0.05 19.58
C CYS A 78 1.94 -0.37 19.56
N GLU A 79 1.12 0.67 19.69
CA GLU A 79 -0.31 0.60 19.38
C GLU A 79 -0.53 1.14 17.97
N MET A 80 -0.62 0.23 16.99
CA MET A 80 -0.85 0.57 15.61
C MET A 80 -2.28 1.09 15.42
N HIS A 81 -2.43 2.20 14.69
CA HIS A 81 -3.71 2.85 14.45
C HIS A 81 -4.09 2.80 12.97
N VAL A 82 -5.28 2.29 12.68
CA VAL A 82 -5.85 2.21 11.34
C VAL A 82 -7.04 3.16 11.28
N ALA A 83 -6.98 4.17 10.41
CA ALA A 83 -8.14 4.98 10.07
C ALA A 83 -8.78 4.40 8.81
N ALA A 84 -10.06 4.06 8.87
CA ALA A 84 -10.76 3.38 7.78
C ALA A 84 -12.20 3.90 7.61
N PRO A 85 -12.82 3.67 6.44
CA PRO A 85 -14.23 3.97 6.22
C PRO A 85 -15.16 3.25 7.22
N SER A 86 -14.79 2.02 7.62
CA SER A 86 -15.52 1.21 8.60
C SER A 86 -15.33 1.68 10.05
N GLY A 87 -14.45 2.66 10.29
CA GLY A 87 -14.13 3.20 11.61
C GLY A 87 -12.66 3.00 11.99
N ASN A 88 -12.23 3.68 13.06
CA ASN A 88 -10.85 3.61 13.51
C ASN A 88 -10.60 2.33 14.33
N LYS A 89 -9.47 1.68 14.11
CA LYS A 89 -9.05 0.46 14.83
C LYS A 89 -7.68 0.64 15.45
N ARG A 90 -7.53 0.13 16.67
CA ARG A 90 -6.25 0.07 17.40
C ARG A 90 -5.84 -1.38 17.56
N ILE A 91 -4.59 -1.69 17.21
CA ILE A 91 -4.03 -3.04 17.28
C ILE A 91 -2.69 -2.95 18.01
N ARG A 92 -2.59 -3.59 19.18
CA ARG A 92 -1.34 -3.66 19.93
C ARG A 92 -0.47 -4.77 19.35
N ILE A 93 0.78 -4.43 19.02
CA ILE A 93 1.73 -5.34 18.38
C ILE A 93 3.02 -5.40 19.20
N ALA A 94 3.71 -6.54 19.20
CA ALA A 94 5.06 -6.68 19.77
C ALA A 94 6.15 -6.30 18.75
N GLY A 95 5.86 -6.51 17.47
CA GLY A 95 6.72 -6.20 16.35
C GLY A 95 6.15 -6.77 15.05
N GLY A 96 6.89 -6.64 13.96
CA GLY A 96 6.49 -7.20 12.67
C GLY A 96 7.27 -6.61 11.50
N LEU A 97 6.81 -6.95 10.30
CA LEU A 97 7.31 -6.43 9.03
C LEU A 97 6.18 -5.71 8.30
N LEU A 98 6.42 -4.46 7.92
CA LEU A 98 5.55 -3.68 7.07
C LEU A 98 6.13 -3.60 5.66
N HIS A 99 5.28 -3.80 4.66
CA HIS A 99 5.61 -3.64 3.24
C HIS A 99 4.49 -2.85 2.54
N VAL A 100 4.86 -1.69 2.00
CA VAL A 100 4.03 -0.83 1.15
C VAL A 100 4.49 -0.98 -0.29
N HIS A 101 3.56 -1.35 -1.16
CA HIS A 101 3.81 -1.44 -2.59
C HIS A 101 2.53 -1.11 -3.37
N GLN A 102 2.57 -0.08 -4.21
CA GLN A 102 1.46 0.30 -5.10
C GLN A 102 0.10 0.33 -4.37
N ASP A 103 -0.04 1.22 -3.37
CA ASP A 103 -1.26 1.36 -2.53
C ASP A 103 -1.72 0.09 -1.82
N THR A 104 -0.84 -0.90 -1.71
CA THR A 104 -1.08 -2.11 -0.93
C THR A 104 -0.11 -2.17 0.22
N VAL A 105 -0.65 -2.12 1.44
CA VAL A 105 0.09 -2.22 2.69
C VAL A 105 -0.16 -3.59 3.29
N ARG A 106 0.93 -4.32 3.53
CA ARG A 106 0.91 -5.62 4.21
C ARG A 106 1.73 -5.52 5.47
N VAL A 107 1.11 -5.87 6.59
CA VAL A 107 1.76 -5.97 7.90
C VAL A 107 1.71 -7.43 8.34
N PHE A 108 2.89 -8.04 8.44
CA PHE A 108 3.06 -9.36 9.00
C PHE A 108 3.55 -9.23 10.44
N LEU A 109 2.75 -9.69 11.40
CA LEU A 109 3.02 -9.56 12.82
C LEU A 109 3.86 -10.72 13.34
N ASP A 110 4.79 -10.37 14.22
CA ASP A 110 5.51 -11.33 15.07
C ASP A 110 4.63 -11.62 16.30
N VAL A 111 4.17 -12.86 16.44
CA VAL A 111 3.22 -13.33 17.48
C VAL A 111 3.73 -14.55 18.21
#